data_AF-A0A1D2VC87-F1
#
_entry.id   AF-A0A1D2VC87-F1
#
_cell.length_a   1.000
_cell.length_b   1.000
_cell.length_c   1.000
_cell.angle_alpha   90.00
_cell.angle_beta   90.00
_cell.angle_gamma   90.00
#
_symmetry.space_group_name_H-M   'P 1'
#
loop_
_entity.id
_entity.type
_entity.pdbx_description
1 polymer ?
#
loop_
_entity_poly.entity_id
_entity_poly.type
_entity_poly.pdbx_seq_one_letter_code
_entity_poly.pdbx_strand_id
1 'polypeptide(L)'
;SIKKNFPKFFHEASVVDRAAGAHYDWRFFNGLDIPPENHGAILHRLTRAWLRFSESAGLKTWIMHGSLLGYWWNGMNMPWDQDLDVQVTMDSLVHLARNYNQTLVIDYSLSNTELSMGLGSYLIDVGSSFIQRTKGNSRNLIDARFIDTATGLYVDITAIAKSHKGNLFIKETDEKKTKKVNELKQALDPDNELYNCRNNHFYSLDDISPLKPIYFEGVKGYIPANFKKILEREYNKSLLKYRYWGHVFRRSLRLWIPLKECSNRKNDQTCLRDSIKSEITFIQTK
;
A
#
# COMPACT_ATOMS: atom_id res chain seq x y z
N SER A 1 -15.39 24.77 -3.31
CA SER A 1 -13.91 24.76 -3.35
C SER A 1 -13.39 24.87 -1.92
N ILE A 2 -12.57 23.91 -1.49
CA ILE A 2 -11.95 23.92 -0.17
C ILE A 2 -10.94 25.07 -0.08
N LYS A 3 -10.96 25.85 1.01
CA LYS A 3 -10.06 27.00 1.23
C LYS A 3 -8.59 26.56 1.12
N LYS A 4 -7.70 27.41 0.60
CA LYS A 4 -6.25 27.14 0.47
C LYS A 4 -5.60 26.61 1.77
N ASN A 5 -6.12 27.01 2.92
CA ASN A 5 -5.62 26.65 4.25
C ASN A 5 -6.44 25.56 4.96
N PHE A 6 -7.10 24.67 4.21
CA PHE A 6 -7.86 23.59 4.84
C PHE A 6 -6.96 22.72 5.73
N PRO A 7 -7.39 22.45 6.97
CA PRO A 7 -6.58 21.72 7.95
C PRO A 7 -6.33 20.29 7.49
N LYS A 8 -5.27 19.68 8.05
CA LYS A 8 -5.04 18.24 7.91
C LYS A 8 -6.14 17.51 8.68
N PHE A 9 -6.68 16.43 8.11
CA PHE A 9 -7.70 15.61 8.77
C PHE A 9 -7.07 14.48 9.59
N PHE A 10 -6.21 13.68 8.95
CA PHE A 10 -5.51 12.59 9.62
C PHE A 10 -4.25 13.11 10.31
N HIS A 11 -4.03 12.71 11.55
CA HIS A 11 -2.87 13.12 12.32
C HIS A 11 -2.09 11.88 12.75
N GLU A 12 -0.77 11.96 12.63
CA GLU A 12 0.13 10.90 13.04
C GLU A 12 0.73 11.24 14.40
N ALA A 13 1.14 10.21 15.14
CA ALA A 13 1.81 10.38 16.40
C ALA A 13 3.14 11.13 16.20
N SER A 14 3.49 11.96 17.18
CA SER A 14 4.78 12.64 17.23
C SER A 14 5.40 12.39 18.59
N VAL A 15 6.58 11.80 18.61
CA VAL A 15 7.33 11.56 19.85
C VAL A 15 8.25 12.75 20.11
N VAL A 16 8.18 13.30 21.32
CA VAL A 16 9.07 14.41 21.73
C VAL A 16 10.52 13.92 21.66
N ASP A 17 11.41 14.74 21.09
CA ASP A 17 12.85 14.46 20.94
C ASP A 17 13.26 13.28 20.05
N ARG A 18 12.32 12.67 19.30
CA ARG A 18 12.62 11.65 18.29
C ARG A 18 11.78 11.82 17.04
N ALA A 19 12.39 11.69 15.86
CA ALA A 19 11.66 11.61 14.59
C ALA A 19 10.99 10.23 14.41
N ALA A 20 10.00 9.96 15.26
CA ALA A 20 9.27 8.69 15.32
C ALA A 20 7.76 8.92 15.55
N GLY A 21 6.95 7.93 15.20
CA GLY A 21 5.48 8.00 15.31
C GLY A 21 4.74 8.35 14.02
N ALA A 22 5.46 8.75 12.96
CA ALA A 22 4.88 9.22 11.69
C ALA A 22 4.00 8.20 10.95
N HIS A 23 4.02 6.92 11.32
CA HIS A 23 3.19 5.85 10.73
C HIS A 23 2.16 5.27 11.71
N TYR A 24 1.88 6.00 12.80
CA TYR A 24 0.88 5.61 13.80
C TYR A 24 -0.19 6.69 13.92
N ASP A 25 -1.46 6.31 14.06
CA ASP A 25 -2.55 7.23 14.38
C ASP A 25 -2.39 7.71 15.82
N TRP A 26 -2.38 9.02 16.00
CA TRP A 26 -2.11 9.65 17.30
C TRP A 26 -3.10 9.24 18.41
N ARG A 27 -4.34 8.84 18.07
CA ARG A 27 -5.36 8.47 19.06
C ARG A 27 -5.10 7.12 19.70
N PHE A 28 -4.46 6.21 18.96
CA PHE A 28 -4.27 4.81 19.34
C PHE A 28 -2.80 4.43 19.50
N PHE A 29 -1.90 5.37 19.28
CA PHE A 29 -0.47 5.19 19.50
C PHE A 29 -0.18 4.91 20.98
N ASN A 30 0.41 3.74 21.26
CA ASN A 30 0.68 3.27 22.62
C ASN A 30 2.19 3.15 22.91
N GLY A 31 3.01 4.00 22.28
CA GLY A 31 4.48 4.03 22.48
C GLY A 31 5.28 3.34 21.37
N LEU A 32 6.61 3.47 21.45
CA LEU A 32 7.56 2.92 20.48
C LEU A 32 8.12 1.55 20.90
N ASP A 33 7.67 1.00 22.02
CA ASP A 33 8.22 -0.23 22.62
C ASP A 33 7.74 -1.50 21.92
N ILE A 34 7.33 -1.41 20.66
CA ILE A 34 6.97 -2.56 19.83
C ILE A 34 8.27 -3.08 19.19
N PRO A 35 8.76 -4.28 19.58
CA PRO A 35 9.90 -4.89 18.91
C PRO A 35 9.65 -5.00 17.40
N PRO A 36 10.66 -4.84 16.53
CA PRO A 36 10.47 -4.90 15.08
C PRO A 36 9.75 -6.16 14.59
N GLU A 37 9.99 -7.31 15.22
CA GLU A 37 9.30 -8.57 14.95
C GLU A 37 7.79 -8.50 15.23
N ASN A 38 7.38 -7.78 16.28
CA ASN A 38 5.98 -7.59 16.61
C ASN A 38 5.32 -6.60 15.65
N HIS A 39 6.06 -5.59 15.18
CA HIS A 39 5.58 -4.65 14.17
C HIS A 39 5.19 -5.39 12.87
N GLY A 40 6.07 -6.25 12.37
CA GLY A 40 5.78 -7.09 11.20
C GLY A 40 4.54 -7.95 11.42
N ALA A 41 4.46 -8.64 12.56
CA ALA A 41 3.29 -9.48 12.90
C ALA A 41 1.97 -8.69 12.94
N ILE A 42 1.98 -7.47 13.48
CA ILE A 42 0.81 -6.58 13.51
C ILE A 42 0.43 -6.16 12.09
N LEU A 43 1.38 -5.75 11.25
CA LEU A 43 1.10 -5.40 9.85
C LEU A 43 0.54 -6.59 9.07
N HIS A 44 1.11 -7.79 9.22
CA HIS A 44 0.56 -9.00 8.59
C HIS A 44 -0.89 -9.24 9.01
N ARG A 45 -1.21 -9.07 10.31
CA ARG A 45 -2.59 -9.19 10.82
C ARG A 45 -3.51 -8.11 10.25
N LEU A 46 -3.08 -6.84 10.27
CA LEU A 46 -3.82 -5.68 9.76
C LEU A 46 -4.14 -5.84 8.26
N THR A 47 -3.16 -6.27 7.46
CA THR A 47 -3.36 -6.56 6.04
C THR A 47 -4.42 -7.63 5.81
N ARG A 48 -4.33 -8.75 6.53
CA ARG A 48 -5.34 -9.82 6.41
C ARG A 48 -6.73 -9.35 6.81
N ALA A 49 -6.84 -8.57 7.88
CA ALA A 49 -8.11 -8.00 8.35
C ALA A 49 -8.73 -7.08 7.29
N TRP A 50 -7.93 -6.17 6.70
CA TRP A 50 -8.40 -5.30 5.62
C TRP A 50 -8.88 -6.08 4.39
N LEU A 51 -8.11 -7.08 3.94
CA LEU A 51 -8.47 -7.88 2.78
C LEU A 51 -9.78 -8.66 2.99
N ARG A 52 -9.98 -9.25 4.18
CA ARG A 52 -11.24 -9.93 4.53
C ARG A 52 -12.41 -8.95 4.63
N PHE A 53 -12.22 -7.84 5.33
CA PHE A 53 -13.25 -6.82 5.50
C PHE A 53 -13.68 -6.22 4.16
N SER A 54 -12.72 -5.88 3.31
CA SER A 54 -13.03 -5.25 2.03
C SER A 54 -13.78 -6.17 1.07
N GLU A 55 -13.47 -7.48 1.06
CA GLU A 55 -14.25 -8.47 0.32
C GLU A 55 -15.67 -8.61 0.91
N SER A 56 -15.81 -8.72 2.24
CA SER A 56 -17.13 -8.89 2.88
C SER A 56 -18.01 -7.65 2.75
N ALA A 57 -17.42 -6.45 2.76
CA ALA A 57 -18.09 -5.18 2.53
C ALA A 57 -18.35 -4.89 1.03
N GLY A 58 -17.92 -5.76 0.12
CA GLY A 58 -18.15 -5.60 -1.33
C GLY A 58 -17.38 -4.44 -1.96
N LEU A 59 -16.21 -4.09 -1.42
CA LEU A 59 -15.40 -2.97 -1.89
C LEU A 59 -14.56 -3.38 -3.11
N LYS A 60 -14.58 -2.57 -4.16
CA LYS A 60 -13.67 -2.68 -5.31
C LYS A 60 -12.33 -2.03 -4.92
N THR A 61 -11.46 -2.84 -4.33
CA THR A 61 -10.16 -2.44 -3.78
C THR A 61 -9.03 -3.29 -4.35
N TRP A 62 -7.80 -2.75 -4.34
CA TRP A 62 -6.58 -3.47 -4.69
C TRP A 62 -5.38 -2.88 -3.94
N ILE A 63 -4.34 -3.70 -3.74
CA ILE A 63 -3.08 -3.23 -3.14
C ILE A 63 -2.30 -2.38 -4.14
N MET A 64 -1.63 -1.33 -3.66
CA MET A 64 -0.88 -0.38 -4.47
C MET A 64 0.43 0.04 -3.81
N HIS A 65 1.22 0.86 -4.52
CA HIS A 65 2.42 1.52 -4.00
C HIS A 65 3.38 0.53 -3.29
N GLY A 66 3.69 0.75 -2.01
CA GLY A 66 4.60 -0.11 -1.25
C GLY A 66 4.08 -1.55 -1.13
N SER A 67 2.79 -1.73 -0.90
CA SER A 67 2.16 -3.04 -0.74
C SER A 67 2.19 -3.86 -2.03
N LEU A 68 2.00 -3.21 -3.18
CA LEU A 68 2.14 -3.86 -4.49
C LEU A 68 3.60 -4.27 -4.76
N LEU A 69 4.57 -3.51 -4.27
CA LEU A 69 5.99 -3.88 -4.35
C LEU A 69 6.29 -5.10 -3.45
N GLY A 70 5.69 -5.18 -2.26
CA GLY A 70 5.74 -6.39 -1.43
C GLY A 70 5.20 -7.62 -2.15
N TYR A 71 4.05 -7.47 -2.81
CA TYR A 71 3.49 -8.54 -3.65
C TYR A 71 4.46 -9.00 -4.76
N TRP A 72 5.11 -8.06 -5.46
CA TRP A 72 6.08 -8.38 -6.52
C TRP A 72 7.22 -9.29 -6.05
N TRP A 73 7.69 -9.11 -4.81
CA TRP A 73 8.81 -9.90 -4.29
C TRP A 73 8.37 -11.28 -3.82
N ASN A 74 7.38 -11.36 -2.93
CA ASN A 74 7.00 -12.62 -2.31
C ASN A 74 5.53 -12.73 -1.87
N GLY A 75 4.67 -11.78 -2.26
CA GLY A 75 3.27 -11.84 -1.85
C GLY A 75 3.03 -11.44 -0.39
N MET A 76 3.98 -10.74 0.24
CA MET A 76 3.91 -10.32 1.64
C MET A 76 4.30 -8.85 1.79
N ASN A 77 3.91 -8.24 2.91
CA ASN A 77 4.47 -6.98 3.38
C ASN A 77 5.99 -7.13 3.53
N MET A 78 6.72 -6.07 3.21
CA MET A 78 8.17 -6.08 3.35
C MET A 78 8.55 -5.92 4.83
N PRO A 79 9.67 -6.51 5.29
CA PRO A 79 10.04 -6.48 6.71
C PRO A 79 10.22 -5.08 7.33
N TRP A 80 10.39 -4.06 6.50
CA TRP A 80 10.59 -2.66 6.89
C TRP A 80 9.42 -1.75 6.55
N ASP A 81 8.34 -2.28 5.95
CA ASP A 81 7.14 -1.49 5.69
C ASP A 81 6.58 -0.95 7.01
N GLN A 82 5.97 0.22 6.96
CA GLN A 82 5.41 0.92 8.13
C GLN A 82 3.88 1.04 8.06
N ASP A 83 3.32 0.92 6.86
CA ASP A 83 1.91 1.04 6.55
C ASP A 83 1.53 0.10 5.39
N LEU A 84 0.22 -0.03 5.15
CA LEU A 84 -0.33 -0.70 3.98
C LEU A 84 -1.00 0.34 3.09
N ASP A 85 -0.64 0.35 1.80
CA ASP A 85 -1.21 1.23 0.79
C ASP A 85 -2.23 0.47 -0.06
N VAL A 86 -3.46 0.96 -0.10
CA VAL A 86 -4.50 0.41 -0.98
C VAL A 86 -5.21 1.50 -1.77
N GLN A 87 -5.72 1.10 -2.92
CA GLN A 87 -6.58 1.93 -3.74
C GLN A 87 -7.97 1.34 -3.85
N VAL A 88 -8.96 2.23 -3.87
CA VAL A 88 -10.37 1.88 -4.07
C VAL A 88 -10.97 2.68 -5.21
N THR A 89 -12.07 2.20 -5.77
CA THR A 89 -12.91 3.04 -6.63
C THR A 89 -13.60 4.14 -5.83
N MET A 90 -13.91 5.28 -6.45
CA MET A 90 -14.68 6.34 -5.79
C MET A 90 -16.05 5.86 -5.29
N ASP A 91 -16.70 4.95 -6.02
CA ASP A 91 -17.95 4.31 -5.60
C ASP A 91 -17.79 3.53 -4.29
N SER A 92 -16.74 2.72 -4.18
CA SER A 92 -16.43 1.98 -2.94
C SER A 92 -16.03 2.91 -1.79
N LEU A 93 -15.38 4.04 -2.05
CA LEU A 93 -15.11 5.04 -1.01
C LEU A 93 -16.40 5.71 -0.51
N VAL A 94 -17.35 6.03 -1.40
CA VAL A 94 -18.69 6.54 -1.01
C VAL A 94 -19.44 5.48 -0.20
N HIS A 95 -19.38 4.21 -0.62
CA HIS A 95 -19.96 3.10 0.12
C HIS A 95 -19.38 2.98 1.53
N LEU A 96 -18.05 3.05 1.65
CA LEU A 96 -17.34 3.03 2.93
C LEU A 96 -17.73 4.23 3.81
N ALA A 97 -17.79 5.43 3.23
CA ALA A 97 -18.21 6.65 3.94
C ALA A 97 -19.64 6.58 4.49
N ARG A 98 -20.56 6.02 3.71
CA ARG A 98 -21.99 5.97 4.04
C ARG A 98 -22.31 4.91 5.09
N ASN A 99 -21.69 3.73 4.99
CA ASN A 99 -22.12 2.56 5.74
C ASN A 99 -21.17 2.18 6.88
N TYR A 100 -19.90 2.59 6.81
CA TYR A 100 -18.86 2.11 7.71
C TYR A 100 -18.01 3.21 8.36
N ASN A 101 -18.17 4.48 7.99
CA ASN A 101 -17.40 5.56 8.62
C ASN A 101 -17.68 5.63 10.13
N GLN A 102 -16.63 5.74 10.94
CA GLN A 102 -16.68 5.74 12.40
C GLN A 102 -17.30 4.46 12.99
N THR A 103 -17.17 3.33 12.28
CA THR A 103 -17.54 2.00 12.79
C THR A 103 -16.30 1.20 13.16
N LEU A 104 -16.49 0.24 14.07
CA LEU A 104 -15.45 -0.67 14.53
C LEU A 104 -15.61 -2.02 13.85
N VAL A 105 -14.60 -2.43 13.09
CA VAL A 105 -14.52 -3.76 12.49
C VAL A 105 -13.79 -4.67 13.45
N ILE A 106 -14.43 -5.79 13.78
CA ILE A 106 -13.85 -6.81 14.65
C ILE A 106 -13.48 -8.03 13.79
N ASP A 107 -12.19 -8.33 13.67
CA ASP A 107 -11.70 -9.55 13.01
C ASP A 107 -11.48 -10.63 14.06
N TYR A 108 -12.37 -11.62 14.06
CA TYR A 108 -12.24 -12.83 14.89
C TYR A 108 -11.49 -13.90 14.09
N SER A 109 -10.17 -13.88 14.15
CA SER A 109 -9.35 -14.94 13.55
C SER A 109 -9.25 -16.12 14.53
N LEU A 110 -10.11 -17.13 14.38
CA LEU A 110 -10.01 -18.41 15.09
C LEU A 110 -8.79 -19.19 14.57
N SER A 111 -7.65 -19.02 15.22
CA SER A 111 -6.56 -19.99 15.15
C SER A 111 -6.75 -20.95 16.33
N ASN A 112 -6.85 -22.27 16.06
CA ASN A 112 -7.18 -23.37 16.99
C ASN A 112 -6.13 -23.64 18.09
N THR A 113 -5.48 -22.61 18.58
CA THR A 113 -4.53 -22.65 19.69
C THR A 113 -4.93 -21.55 20.65
N GLU A 114 -5.10 -21.88 21.94
CA GLU A 114 -5.50 -20.95 23.01
C GLU A 114 -4.62 -19.68 23.08
N LEU A 115 -3.44 -19.70 22.47
CA LEU A 115 -2.49 -18.59 22.36
C LEU A 115 -2.71 -17.65 21.16
N SER A 116 -3.75 -17.88 20.34
CA SER A 116 -3.92 -17.25 19.02
C SER A 116 -5.33 -16.73 18.77
N MET A 117 -6.12 -16.51 19.83
CA MET A 117 -7.32 -15.67 19.75
C MET A 117 -6.90 -14.22 19.50
N GLY A 118 -6.53 -13.92 18.26
CA GLY A 118 -6.26 -12.55 17.84
C GLY A 118 -7.56 -11.83 17.58
N LEU A 119 -8.14 -11.20 18.60
CA LEU A 119 -9.22 -10.24 18.43
C LEU A 119 -8.61 -8.94 17.88
N GLY A 120 -8.72 -8.74 16.57
CA GLY A 120 -8.35 -7.47 15.94
C GLY A 120 -9.53 -6.50 16.00
N SER A 121 -9.30 -5.28 16.43
CA SER A 121 -10.30 -4.21 16.46
C SER A 121 -9.79 -3.05 15.62
N TYR A 122 -10.57 -2.63 14.63
CA TYR A 122 -10.13 -1.69 13.60
C TYR A 122 -11.16 -0.59 13.37
N LEU A 123 -10.75 0.67 13.55
CA LEU A 123 -11.60 1.83 13.26
C LEU A 123 -11.52 2.17 11.77
N ILE A 124 -12.67 2.33 11.13
CA ILE A 124 -12.77 2.94 9.80
C ILE A 124 -12.98 4.45 9.97
N ASP A 125 -12.05 5.24 9.43
CA ASP A 125 -12.10 6.69 9.51
C ASP A 125 -11.99 7.33 8.13
N VAL A 126 -13.05 7.99 7.67
CA VAL A 126 -13.12 8.62 6.35
C VAL A 126 -12.93 10.13 6.46
N GLY A 127 -11.98 10.64 5.68
CA GLY A 127 -11.65 12.06 5.67
C GLY A 127 -12.84 12.91 5.23
N SER A 128 -13.12 13.98 5.97
CA SER A 128 -14.26 14.88 5.71
C SER A 128 -14.26 15.54 4.32
N SER A 129 -13.10 15.56 3.66
CA SER A 129 -12.95 16.14 2.33
C SER A 129 -13.07 15.14 1.19
N PHE A 130 -13.29 13.83 1.42
CA PHE A 130 -13.09 12.71 0.47
C PHE A 130 -13.69 12.89 -0.95
N ILE A 131 -14.77 13.67 -1.09
CA ILE A 131 -15.40 14.02 -2.38
C ILE A 131 -14.50 14.90 -3.27
N GLN A 132 -13.66 15.75 -2.69
CA GLN A 132 -12.75 16.62 -3.44
C GLN A 132 -11.67 15.79 -4.15
N ARG A 133 -11.46 15.96 -5.45
CA ARG A 133 -10.44 15.16 -6.20
C ARG A 133 -9.23 15.97 -6.67
N THR A 134 -9.03 17.17 -6.12
CA THR A 134 -7.83 18.00 -6.38
C THR A 134 -6.82 17.86 -5.25
N LYS A 135 -5.53 17.99 -5.55
CA LYS A 135 -4.43 17.87 -4.57
C LYS A 135 -4.48 18.91 -3.44
N GLY A 136 -5.01 20.11 -3.73
CA GLY A 136 -5.11 21.20 -2.74
C GLY A 136 -3.73 21.60 -2.18
N ASN A 137 -3.63 21.68 -0.85
CA ASN A 137 -2.40 22.00 -0.12
C ASN A 137 -1.56 20.76 0.24
N SER A 138 -1.85 19.59 -0.35
CA SER A 138 -1.17 18.31 -0.11
C SER A 138 -1.27 17.75 1.32
N ARG A 139 -2.11 18.32 2.20
CA ARG A 139 -2.29 17.81 3.57
C ARG A 139 -3.27 16.63 3.64
N ASN A 140 -4.18 16.51 2.67
CA ASN A 140 -5.26 15.52 2.68
C ASN A 140 -5.23 14.64 1.42
N LEU A 141 -4.10 13.97 1.20
CA LEU A 141 -3.90 13.06 0.07
C LEU A 141 -4.59 11.71 0.29
N ILE A 142 -4.66 11.26 1.54
CA ILE A 142 -5.35 10.04 1.97
C ILE A 142 -6.84 10.33 2.13
N ASP A 143 -7.67 9.41 1.66
CA ASP A 143 -9.13 9.54 1.66
C ASP A 143 -9.77 8.89 2.88
N ALA A 144 -9.24 7.74 3.33
CA ALA A 144 -9.69 7.03 4.52
C ALA A 144 -8.54 6.24 5.16
N ARG A 145 -8.72 5.83 6.42
CA ARG A 145 -7.85 4.90 7.11
C ARG A 145 -8.63 3.74 7.73
N PHE A 146 -7.99 2.57 7.73
CA PHE A 146 -8.41 1.41 8.52
C PHE A 146 -7.37 1.17 9.61
N ILE A 147 -7.71 1.51 10.86
CA ILE A 147 -6.75 1.77 11.95
C ILE A 147 -6.87 0.68 13.01
N ASP A 148 -5.78 -0.03 13.31
CA ASP A 148 -5.70 -0.94 14.45
C ASP A 148 -5.78 -0.14 15.76
N THR A 149 -6.86 -0.33 16.52
CA THR A 149 -7.12 0.46 17.73
C THR A 149 -6.22 0.09 18.91
N ALA A 150 -5.50 -1.02 18.86
CA ALA A 150 -4.58 -1.43 19.92
C ALA A 150 -3.18 -0.84 19.76
N THR A 151 -2.79 -0.47 18.53
CA THR A 151 -1.41 -0.06 18.21
C THR A 151 -1.31 1.29 17.51
N GLY A 152 -2.36 1.70 16.79
CA GLY A 152 -2.38 2.88 15.94
C GLY A 152 -1.82 2.66 14.54
N LEU A 153 -1.32 1.47 14.18
CA LEU A 153 -0.96 1.17 12.79
C LEU A 153 -2.21 1.18 11.89
N TYR A 154 -2.05 1.58 10.64
CA TYR A 154 -3.18 1.75 9.74
C TYR A 154 -2.89 1.35 8.29
N VAL A 155 -3.99 1.10 7.57
CA VAL A 155 -4.02 1.04 6.11
C VAL A 155 -4.40 2.42 5.58
N ASP A 156 -3.57 2.99 4.72
CA ASP A 156 -3.89 4.21 3.99
C ASP A 156 -4.71 3.87 2.74
N ILE A 157 -5.93 4.41 2.67
CA ILE A 157 -6.88 4.16 1.59
C ILE A 157 -6.97 5.41 0.73
N THR A 158 -6.67 5.26 -0.56
CA THR A 158 -6.83 6.33 -1.55
C THR A 158 -7.82 5.93 -2.64
N ALA A 159 -8.75 6.81 -2.99
CA ALA A 159 -9.63 6.56 -4.11
C ALA A 159 -9.01 7.03 -5.43
N ILE A 160 -9.31 6.30 -6.50
CA ILE A 160 -9.15 6.82 -7.86
C ILE A 160 -10.49 7.33 -8.37
N ALA A 161 -10.44 8.43 -9.12
CA ALA A 161 -11.59 9.00 -9.80
C ALA A 161 -11.18 9.43 -11.22
N LYS A 162 -12.15 9.57 -12.11
CA LYS A 162 -11.91 10.08 -13.46
C LYS A 162 -11.22 11.45 -13.40
N SER A 163 -10.13 11.60 -14.14
CA SER A 163 -9.35 12.82 -14.19
C SER A 163 -10.15 13.92 -14.89
N HIS A 164 -10.23 15.08 -14.24
CA HIS A 164 -10.77 16.28 -14.88
C HIS A 164 -9.67 17.01 -15.65
N LYS A 165 -9.99 17.73 -16.74
CA LYS A 165 -9.01 18.49 -17.53
C LYS A 165 -8.12 19.41 -16.66
N GLY A 166 -8.65 19.95 -15.57
CA GLY A 166 -7.90 20.75 -14.59
C GLY A 166 -6.78 20.00 -13.83
N ASN A 167 -6.92 18.70 -13.56
CA ASN A 167 -5.91 17.88 -12.86
C ASN A 167 -4.72 17.54 -13.76
N LEU A 168 -4.90 17.65 -15.07
CA LEU A 168 -3.88 17.40 -16.09
C LEU A 168 -2.89 18.57 -16.21
N PHE A 169 -3.23 19.75 -15.68
CA PHE A 169 -2.34 20.91 -15.60
C PHE A 169 -1.59 20.88 -14.26
N ILE A 170 -0.60 19.99 -14.15
CA ILE A 170 0.37 20.03 -13.06
C ILE A 170 1.12 21.36 -13.20
N LYS A 171 1.15 22.17 -12.12
CA LYS A 171 1.92 23.42 -12.10
C LYS A 171 3.39 23.15 -12.46
N GLU A 172 3.97 23.99 -13.30
CA GLU A 172 5.32 23.89 -13.90
C GLU A 172 6.47 23.64 -12.91
N THR A 173 6.25 23.83 -11.62
CA THR A 173 7.27 23.64 -10.57
C THR A 173 7.78 22.20 -10.40
N ASP A 174 7.16 21.21 -11.05
CA ASP A 174 7.51 19.78 -10.93
C ASP A 174 7.72 19.16 -12.34
N GLU A 175 8.61 19.75 -13.16
CA GLU A 175 8.85 19.42 -14.58
C GLU A 175 8.93 17.93 -14.89
N LYS A 176 9.56 17.12 -14.02
CA LYS A 176 9.66 15.66 -14.19
C LYS A 176 8.29 14.96 -14.15
N LYS A 177 7.37 15.39 -13.29
CA LYS A 177 6.01 14.84 -13.24
C LYS A 177 5.17 15.35 -14.40
N THR A 178 5.32 16.61 -14.77
CA THR A 178 4.64 17.18 -15.93
C THR A 178 5.05 16.45 -17.22
N LYS A 179 6.35 16.20 -17.40
CA LYS A 179 6.87 15.41 -18.52
C LYS A 179 6.27 14.01 -18.56
N LYS A 180 6.23 13.32 -17.42
CA LYS A 180 5.68 11.95 -17.31
C LYS A 180 4.18 11.87 -17.56
N VAL A 181 3.43 12.87 -17.10
CA VAL A 181 1.99 12.99 -17.38
C VAL A 181 1.75 13.35 -18.83
N ASN A 182 2.58 14.19 -19.44
CA ASN A 182 2.48 14.52 -20.85
C ASN A 182 2.89 13.33 -21.73
N GLU A 183 3.88 12.53 -21.34
CA GLU A 183 4.23 11.26 -21.98
C GLU A 183 3.07 10.26 -21.88
N LEU A 184 2.42 10.15 -20.71
CA LEU A 184 1.20 9.35 -20.55
C LEU A 184 0.08 9.85 -21.45
N LYS A 185 -0.17 11.17 -21.52
CA LYS A 185 -1.19 11.75 -22.42
C LYS A 185 -0.85 11.66 -23.90
N GLN A 186 0.43 11.61 -24.27
CA GLN A 186 0.86 11.45 -25.66
C GLN A 186 0.80 9.99 -26.08
N ALA A 187 1.05 9.07 -25.14
CA ALA A 187 0.91 7.63 -25.35
C ALA A 187 -0.54 7.13 -25.26
N LEU A 188 -1.46 7.96 -24.74
CA LEU A 188 -2.88 7.68 -24.63
C LEU A 188 -3.63 8.55 -25.64
N ASP A 189 -4.57 7.96 -26.36
CA ASP A 189 -5.48 8.67 -27.27
C ASP A 189 -6.12 9.86 -26.53
N PRO A 190 -6.25 11.07 -27.12
CA PRO A 190 -7.01 12.19 -26.54
C PRO A 190 -8.44 11.83 -26.10
N ASP A 191 -9.02 10.77 -26.64
CA ASP A 191 -10.33 10.24 -26.24
C ASP A 191 -10.27 9.25 -25.05
N ASN A 192 -9.07 8.82 -24.64
CA ASN A 192 -8.92 7.81 -23.61
C ASN A 192 -9.04 8.39 -22.20
N GLU A 193 -9.93 7.80 -21.40
CA GLU A 193 -10.21 8.28 -20.05
C GLU A 193 -9.05 7.99 -19.10
N LEU A 194 -8.58 9.04 -18.42
CA LEU A 194 -7.59 8.92 -17.34
C LEU A 194 -8.29 8.88 -15.98
N TYR A 195 -7.65 8.19 -15.04
CA TYR A 195 -8.05 8.15 -13.64
C TYR A 195 -6.89 8.57 -12.77
N ASN A 196 -7.18 9.29 -11.66
CA ASN A 196 -6.14 9.68 -10.72
C ASN A 196 -6.60 9.69 -9.26
N CYS A 197 -5.63 9.49 -8.36
CA CYS A 197 -5.78 9.82 -6.95
C CYS A 197 -5.35 11.26 -6.66
N ARG A 198 -5.57 11.75 -5.43
CA ARG A 198 -5.24 13.14 -5.04
C ARG A 198 -3.76 13.49 -5.10
N ASN A 199 -2.89 12.49 -5.09
CA ASN A 199 -1.45 12.71 -5.19
C ASN A 199 -0.94 12.77 -6.63
N ASN A 200 -1.83 12.88 -7.61
CA ASN A 200 -1.49 12.96 -9.04
C ASN A 200 -0.79 11.70 -9.58
N HIS A 201 -1.15 10.52 -9.05
CA HIS A 201 -0.85 9.25 -9.71
C HIS A 201 -1.95 8.99 -10.76
N PHE A 202 -1.56 8.91 -12.03
CA PHE A 202 -2.49 8.77 -13.16
C PHE A 202 -2.44 7.36 -13.74
N TYR A 203 -3.57 6.85 -14.21
CA TYR A 203 -3.70 5.52 -14.77
C TYR A 203 -4.68 5.56 -15.94
N SER A 204 -4.43 4.78 -16.99
CA SER A 204 -5.48 4.47 -17.96
C SER A 204 -6.42 3.41 -17.41
N LEU A 205 -7.57 3.20 -18.06
CA LEU A 205 -8.44 2.09 -17.71
C LEU A 205 -7.72 0.74 -17.84
N ASP A 206 -6.94 0.55 -18.91
CA ASP A 206 -6.16 -0.67 -19.16
C ASP A 206 -5.05 -0.91 -18.13
N ASP A 207 -4.54 0.15 -17.48
CA ASP A 207 -3.55 -0.02 -16.42
C ASP A 207 -4.17 -0.78 -15.23
N ILE A 208 -5.46 -0.54 -14.96
CA ILE A 208 -6.18 -1.01 -13.75
C ILE A 208 -7.07 -2.22 -14.04
N SER A 209 -7.91 -2.14 -15.07
CA SER A 209 -9.01 -3.07 -15.33
C SER A 209 -8.65 -4.10 -16.40
N PRO A 210 -9.10 -5.37 -16.26
CA PRO A 210 -9.74 -5.94 -15.06
C PRO A 210 -8.73 -6.17 -13.94
N LEU A 211 -9.18 -6.02 -12.70
CA LEU A 211 -8.37 -6.38 -11.54
C LEU A 211 -8.06 -7.88 -11.55
N LYS A 212 -6.83 -8.25 -11.18
CA LYS A 212 -6.36 -9.64 -11.11
C LYS A 212 -6.46 -10.13 -9.67
N PRO A 213 -7.14 -11.26 -9.41
CA PRO A 213 -7.17 -11.86 -8.09
C PRO A 213 -5.79 -12.44 -7.75
N ILE A 214 -5.37 -12.26 -6.50
CA ILE A 214 -4.09 -12.74 -5.98
C ILE A 214 -4.26 -13.25 -4.55
N TYR A 215 -3.23 -13.90 -4.02
CA TYR A 215 -3.06 -14.08 -2.59
C TYR A 215 -1.98 -13.12 -2.09
N PHE A 216 -2.33 -12.30 -1.11
CA PHE A 216 -1.42 -11.42 -0.40
C PHE A 216 -1.57 -11.70 1.09
N GLU A 217 -0.47 -11.97 1.80
CA GLU A 217 -0.53 -12.42 3.20
C GLU A 217 -1.39 -13.69 3.42
N GLY A 218 -1.47 -14.55 2.40
CA GLY A 218 -2.31 -15.74 2.41
C GLY A 218 -3.82 -15.48 2.33
N VAL A 219 -4.25 -14.24 2.11
CA VAL A 219 -5.66 -13.86 1.94
C VAL A 219 -5.91 -13.39 0.52
N LYS A 220 -7.10 -13.69 -0.02
CA LYS A 220 -7.52 -13.23 -1.35
C LYS A 220 -7.51 -11.70 -1.39
N GLY A 221 -6.87 -11.15 -2.41
CA GLY A 221 -6.84 -9.72 -2.71
C GLY A 221 -6.79 -9.48 -4.21
N TYR A 222 -6.59 -8.23 -4.61
CA TYR A 222 -6.55 -7.85 -6.02
C TYR A 222 -5.37 -6.92 -6.32
N ILE A 223 -4.92 -6.94 -7.57
CA ILE A 223 -3.94 -6.01 -8.14
C ILE A 223 -4.43 -5.47 -9.50
N PRO A 224 -3.87 -4.34 -9.99
CA PRO A 224 -4.14 -3.83 -11.32
C PRO A 224 -3.78 -4.81 -12.46
N ALA A 225 -4.48 -4.72 -13.59
CA ALA A 225 -4.20 -5.51 -14.79
C ALA A 225 -2.73 -5.43 -15.23
N ASN A 226 -2.20 -4.21 -15.36
CA ASN A 226 -0.82 -3.95 -15.80
C ASN A 226 0.06 -3.44 -14.67
N PHE A 227 -0.03 -4.09 -13.51
CA PHE A 227 0.69 -3.71 -12.29
C PHE A 227 2.22 -3.58 -12.48
N LYS A 228 2.85 -4.37 -13.36
CA LYS A 228 4.30 -4.28 -13.63
C LYS A 228 4.69 -2.91 -14.19
N LYS A 229 3.92 -2.40 -15.16
CA LYS A 229 4.12 -1.07 -15.76
C LYS A 229 3.97 0.02 -14.71
N ILE A 230 3.00 -0.12 -13.79
CA ILE A 230 2.81 0.78 -12.66
C ILE A 230 4.02 0.75 -11.72
N LEU A 231 4.50 -0.43 -11.35
CA LEU A 231 5.66 -0.60 -10.48
C LEU A 231 6.96 -0.08 -11.12
N GLU A 232 7.19 -0.32 -12.41
CA GLU A 232 8.34 0.24 -13.12
C GLU A 232 8.30 1.77 -13.10
N ARG A 233 7.10 2.33 -13.21
CA ARG A 233 6.88 3.77 -13.15
C ARG A 233 7.16 4.37 -11.78
N GLU A 234 6.81 3.67 -10.70
CA GLU A 234 6.92 4.17 -9.33
C GLU A 234 8.26 3.78 -8.66
N TYR A 235 8.79 2.60 -8.97
CA TYR A 235 9.86 1.92 -8.23
C TYR A 235 10.93 1.26 -9.13
N ASN A 236 11.18 1.72 -10.36
CA ASN A 236 12.13 1.09 -11.31
C ASN A 236 13.43 0.51 -10.68
N LYS A 237 14.10 1.28 -9.82
CA LYS A 237 15.34 0.90 -9.16
C LYS A 237 15.12 -0.16 -8.07
N SER A 238 14.00 -0.13 -7.37
CA SER A 238 13.71 -1.04 -6.27
C SER A 238 13.35 -2.44 -6.74
N LEU A 239 12.82 -2.60 -7.96
CA LEU A 239 12.51 -3.90 -8.55
C LEU A 239 13.74 -4.80 -8.77
N LEU A 240 14.93 -4.20 -8.83
CA LEU A 240 16.19 -4.88 -9.11
C LEU A 240 17.13 -4.91 -7.89
N LYS A 241 16.73 -4.35 -6.75
CA LYS A 241 17.55 -4.29 -5.54
C LYS A 241 17.28 -5.48 -4.65
N TYR A 242 18.12 -6.51 -4.73
CA TYR A 242 18.07 -7.69 -3.85
C TYR A 242 18.65 -7.44 -2.44
N ARG A 243 19.06 -6.21 -2.14
CA ARG A 243 19.52 -5.78 -0.82
C ARG A 243 18.89 -4.45 -0.48
N TYR A 244 18.24 -4.39 0.67
CA TYR A 244 17.58 -3.19 1.13
C TYR A 244 17.37 -3.25 2.64
N TRP A 245 17.52 -2.11 3.33
CA TRP A 245 17.25 -1.95 4.77
C TRP A 245 17.77 -3.09 5.66
N GLY A 246 19.04 -3.46 5.53
CA GLY A 246 19.63 -4.53 6.35
C GLY A 246 19.15 -5.95 6.04
N HIS A 247 18.45 -6.15 4.92
CA HIS A 247 17.96 -7.44 4.45
C HIS A 247 18.50 -7.77 3.06
N VAL A 248 18.46 -9.06 2.72
CA VAL A 248 18.79 -9.59 1.41
C VAL A 248 17.69 -10.53 0.94
N PHE A 249 17.21 -10.33 -0.29
CA PHE A 249 16.21 -11.20 -0.87
C PHE A 249 16.86 -12.48 -1.40
N ARG A 250 16.34 -13.63 -0.97
CA ARG A 250 16.74 -14.95 -1.47
C ARG A 250 15.72 -15.46 -2.46
N ARG A 251 16.16 -15.66 -3.71
CA ARG A 251 15.29 -16.22 -4.76
C ARG A 251 14.90 -17.66 -4.48
N SER A 252 15.81 -18.45 -3.90
CA SER A 252 15.58 -19.85 -3.53
C SER A 252 14.46 -20.01 -2.51
N LEU A 253 14.37 -19.09 -1.54
CA LEU A 253 13.35 -19.10 -0.49
C LEU A 253 12.16 -18.19 -0.79
N ARG A 254 12.30 -17.29 -1.79
CA ARG A 254 11.40 -16.16 -2.05
C ARG A 254 11.12 -15.34 -0.80
N LEU A 255 12.17 -15.03 -0.04
CA LEU A 255 12.05 -14.33 1.25
C LEU A 255 13.16 -13.29 1.44
N TRP A 256 12.81 -12.21 2.14
CA TRP A 256 13.76 -11.25 2.66
C TRP A 256 14.34 -11.75 3.98
N ILE A 257 15.66 -11.92 4.02
CA ILE A 257 16.37 -12.43 5.20
C ILE A 257 17.19 -11.31 5.83
N PRO A 258 17.12 -11.09 7.15
CA PRO A 258 17.98 -10.15 7.84
C PRO A 258 19.46 -10.52 7.64
N LEU A 259 20.31 -9.53 7.33
CA LEU A 259 21.74 -9.78 7.10
C LEU A 259 22.44 -10.40 8.32
N LYS A 260 21.95 -10.15 9.54
CA LYS A 260 22.46 -10.77 10.78
C LYS A 260 22.38 -12.30 10.76
N GLU A 261 21.33 -12.85 10.16
CA GLU A 261 21.15 -14.31 10.04
C GLU A 261 22.14 -14.94 9.04
N CYS A 262 22.77 -14.11 8.19
CA CYS A 262 23.77 -14.56 7.23
C CYS A 262 25.22 -14.61 7.76
N SER A 263 25.50 -14.14 8.99
CA SER A 263 26.88 -13.84 9.42
C SER A 263 27.63 -14.98 10.14
N ASN A 264 26.99 -16.10 10.48
CA ASN A 264 27.55 -17.06 11.44
C ASN A 264 28.22 -18.33 10.88
N ARG A 265 28.44 -18.44 9.58
CA ARG A 265 29.23 -19.55 9.03
C ARG A 265 30.31 -19.02 8.09
N LYS A 266 31.55 -19.00 8.57
CA LYS A 266 32.76 -18.64 7.81
C LYS A 266 32.99 -19.49 6.53
N ASN A 267 32.15 -20.49 6.27
CA ASN A 267 32.13 -21.30 5.04
C ASN A 267 30.80 -21.24 4.27
N ASP A 268 29.82 -20.40 4.65
CA ASP A 268 28.54 -20.33 3.93
C ASP A 268 28.63 -19.45 2.68
N GLN A 269 29.07 -20.07 1.59
CA GLN A 269 28.86 -19.57 0.24
C GLN A 269 27.36 -19.43 -0.13
N THR A 270 26.44 -19.84 0.75
CA THR A 270 24.98 -19.91 0.57
C THR A 270 24.26 -18.56 0.68
N CYS A 271 24.75 -17.61 1.49
CA CYS A 271 24.17 -16.26 1.54
C CYS A 271 24.69 -15.33 0.41
N LEU A 272 25.59 -15.77 -0.46
CA LEU A 272 26.13 -14.94 -1.55
C LEU A 272 26.01 -15.58 -2.94
N ARG A 273 25.78 -16.88 -3.04
CA ARG A 273 25.54 -17.57 -4.31
C ARG A 273 24.07 -17.91 -4.49
N ASP A 274 23.30 -16.94 -4.99
CA ASP A 274 22.28 -17.33 -5.95
C ASP A 274 23.06 -17.71 -7.21
N SER A 275 23.35 -18.99 -7.42
CA SER A 275 23.89 -19.47 -8.69
C SER A 275 22.96 -18.98 -9.79
N ILE A 276 23.38 -17.97 -10.55
CA ILE A 276 22.71 -17.54 -11.77
C ILE A 276 22.92 -18.68 -12.78
N LYS A 277 22.11 -19.73 -12.67
CA LYS A 277 21.78 -20.57 -13.82
C LYS A 277 20.42 -20.10 -14.28
N SER A 278 20.47 -19.30 -15.33
CA SER A 278 19.36 -18.94 -16.18
C SER A 278 18.51 -20.15 -16.54
N GLU A 279 17.33 -20.27 -15.95
CA GLU A 279 16.21 -20.93 -16.60
C GLU A 279 15.03 -19.96 -16.54
N ILE A 280 15.03 -19.08 -17.55
CA ILE A 280 13.80 -18.46 -18.05
C ILE A 280 13.01 -19.61 -18.69
N THR A 281 12.30 -20.39 -17.87
CA THR A 281 11.27 -21.28 -18.38
C THR A 281 9.97 -20.54 -18.21
N PHE A 282 9.54 -19.89 -19.29
CA PHE A 282 8.19 -19.38 -19.43
C PHE A 282 7.22 -20.50 -19.08
N ILE A 283 6.49 -20.33 -17.98
CA ILE A 283 5.25 -21.09 -17.77
C ILE A 283 4.27 -20.54 -18.81
N GLN A 284 4.24 -21.15 -19.98
CA GLN A 284 3.07 -21.11 -20.86
C GLN A 284 2.00 -21.95 -20.17
N THR A 285 1.07 -21.29 -19.48
CA THR A 285 -0.21 -21.90 -19.15
C THR A 285 -1.03 -21.97 -20.43
N LYS A 286 -1.37 -23.20 -20.83
CA LYS A 286 -2.56 -23.49 -21.65
C LYS A 286 -3.82 -23.06 -20.92
#